data_AF-A0A7Y2H9F1-F1
#
_entry.id   AF-A0A7Y2H9F1-F1
#
_cell.length_a   1.000
_cell.length_b   1.000
_cell.length_c   1.000
_cell.angle_alpha   90.00
_cell.angle_beta   90.00
_cell.angle_gamma   90.00
#
_symmetry.space_group_name_H-M   'P 1'
#
loop_
_entity.id
_entity.type
_entity.pdbx_description
1 polymer ?
#
loop_
_entity_poly.entity_id
_entity_poly.type
_entity_poly.pdbx_seq_one_letter_code
_entity_poly.pdbx_strand_id
1 'polypeptide(L)'
;RWISHKYGFGTYIHFIKGFLSRETFEEATEAKMRLIDMANVSGSNVYVDTLVSPSFTSIVAQAIQLPGISGSENNLLLFEFHKNHPEHLKDIIDNFGLIQSVNFDLILLGSSEKGFGLKKQVHVWITPYDFQNANLMILLAYILLGHKDWEKATINIFAIFPEEAVDKERAKLFDLINGGQLPISPQNIEFITKQIETDPKVIINKKSLNADLTIVGFIDKAVKHRGSDEFQGYDDIGNILYVHASESKEIK
;
A
#
# COMPACT_ATOMS: atom_id res chain seq x y z
N ARG A 1 2.24 -0.40 -12.30
CA ARG A 1 2.95 -1.42 -13.11
C ARG A 1 2.70 -2.84 -12.59
N TRP A 2 3.18 -3.22 -11.40
CA TRP A 2 3.05 -4.62 -10.92
C TRP A 2 1.62 -5.01 -10.54
N ILE A 3 0.95 -4.17 -9.75
CA ILE A 3 -0.41 -4.44 -9.23
C ILE A 3 -1.42 -4.63 -10.37
N SER A 4 -1.33 -3.79 -11.41
CA SER A 4 -2.27 -3.80 -12.54
C SER A 4 -1.77 -4.60 -13.76
N HIS A 5 -0.79 -5.49 -13.60
CA HIS A 5 -0.14 -6.14 -14.75
C HIS A 5 -1.01 -7.20 -15.42
N LYS A 6 -1.46 -8.17 -14.61
CA LYS A 6 -2.18 -9.35 -15.11
C LYS A 6 -3.69 -9.12 -15.09
N TYR A 7 -4.18 -8.40 -14.09
CA TYR A 7 -5.58 -8.09 -13.89
C TYR A 7 -5.74 -6.64 -13.45
N GLY A 8 -6.87 -6.04 -13.85
CA GLY A 8 -7.19 -4.65 -13.56
C GLY A 8 -6.54 -3.65 -14.53
N PHE A 9 -6.64 -2.39 -14.17
CA PHE A 9 -6.09 -1.25 -14.88
C PHE A 9 -5.48 -0.29 -13.86
N GLY A 10 -4.66 0.64 -14.31
CA GLY A 10 -4.10 1.66 -13.44
C GLY A 10 -4.06 2.99 -14.16
N THR A 11 -4.35 4.05 -13.41
CA THR A 11 -4.16 5.42 -13.85
C THR A 11 -3.09 6.06 -12.99
N TYR A 12 -2.03 6.55 -13.63
CA TYR A 12 -1.01 7.36 -12.98
C TYR A 12 -1.29 8.83 -13.27
N ILE A 13 -1.46 9.61 -12.21
CA ILE A 13 -1.69 11.06 -12.30
C ILE A 13 -0.43 11.74 -11.78
N HIS A 14 0.24 12.47 -12.66
CA HIS A 14 1.36 13.31 -12.29
C HIS A 14 0.86 14.69 -11.87
N PHE A 15 1.18 15.10 -10.64
CA PHE A 15 0.79 16.39 -10.10
C PHE A 15 1.84 17.46 -10.40
N ILE A 16 1.41 18.55 -11.05
CA ILE A 16 2.21 19.76 -11.25
C ILE A 16 1.63 20.88 -10.39
N LYS A 17 2.42 21.35 -9.42
CA LYS A 17 2.00 22.37 -8.47
C LYS A 17 2.08 23.75 -9.12
N GLY A 18 0.92 24.35 -9.36
CA GLY A 18 0.83 25.70 -9.95
C GLY A 18 -0.58 26.05 -10.37
N PHE A 19 -0.79 27.32 -10.74
CA PHE A 19 -2.02 27.70 -11.44
C PHE A 19 -1.97 27.22 -12.88
N LEU A 20 -3.14 26.94 -13.46
CA LEU A 20 -3.22 26.64 -14.89
C LEU A 20 -2.86 27.90 -15.68
N SER A 21 -1.71 27.85 -16.34
CA SER A 21 -1.18 28.88 -17.22
C SER A 21 -0.70 28.21 -18.49
N ARG A 22 -0.28 29.02 -19.49
CA ARG A 22 0.33 28.47 -20.69
C ARG A 22 1.61 27.69 -20.38
N GLU A 23 2.44 28.21 -19.48
CA GLU A 23 3.71 27.60 -19.07
C GLU A 23 3.49 26.25 -18.38
N THR A 24 2.60 26.19 -17.38
CA THR A 24 2.33 24.94 -16.65
C THR A 24 1.56 23.92 -17.51
N PHE A 25 0.80 24.37 -18.50
CA PHE A 25 0.17 23.50 -19.50
C PHE A 25 1.21 22.88 -20.44
N GLU A 26 2.19 23.66 -20.89
CA GLU A 26 3.32 23.18 -21.69
C GLU A 26 4.16 22.18 -20.88
N GLU A 27 4.50 22.50 -19.62
CA GLU A 27 5.18 21.58 -18.67
C GLU A 27 4.41 20.27 -18.49
N ALA A 28 3.09 20.35 -18.27
CA ALA A 28 2.23 19.17 -18.12
C ALA A 28 2.24 18.30 -19.37
N THR A 29 2.16 18.92 -20.55
CA THR A 29 2.20 18.21 -21.82
C THR A 29 3.53 17.48 -22.00
N GLU A 30 4.65 18.13 -21.72
CA GLU A 30 5.98 17.53 -21.81
C GLU A 30 6.20 16.40 -20.78
N ALA A 31 5.75 16.60 -19.54
CA ALA A 31 5.81 15.57 -18.50
C ALA A 31 4.99 14.34 -18.90
N LYS A 32 3.77 14.54 -19.40
CA LYS A 32 2.89 13.46 -19.87
C LYS A 32 3.54 12.64 -20.99
N MET A 33 4.11 13.29 -22.00
CA MET A 33 4.79 12.59 -23.11
C MET A 33 5.96 11.73 -22.61
N ARG A 34 6.84 12.30 -21.77
CA ARG A 34 7.98 11.56 -21.20
C ARG A 34 7.53 10.33 -20.40
N LEU A 35 6.48 10.49 -19.59
CA LEU A 35 5.94 9.40 -18.78
C LEU A 35 5.29 8.30 -19.63
N ILE A 36 4.61 8.65 -20.73
CA ILE A 36 4.07 7.69 -21.70
C ILE A 36 5.21 6.88 -22.34
N ASP A 37 6.29 7.54 -22.75
CA ASP A 37 7.44 6.86 -23.34
C ASP A 37 8.07 5.87 -22.34
N MET A 38 8.24 6.27 -21.08
CA MET A 38 8.71 5.39 -20.00
C MET A 38 7.77 4.20 -19.74
N ALA A 39 6.45 4.43 -19.76
CA ALA A 39 5.45 3.37 -19.60
C ALA A 39 5.51 2.35 -20.75
N ASN A 40 5.67 2.81 -21.99
CA ASN A 40 5.80 1.97 -23.18
C ASN A 40 7.07 1.11 -23.13
N VAL A 41 8.22 1.71 -22.81
CA VAL A 41 9.50 0.98 -22.69
C VAL A 41 9.45 -0.08 -21.59
N SER A 42 8.74 0.19 -20.49
CA SER A 42 8.60 -0.74 -19.38
C SER A 42 7.51 -1.81 -19.57
N GLY A 43 6.72 -1.72 -20.66
CA GLY A 43 5.57 -2.60 -20.94
C GLY A 43 4.46 -2.47 -19.89
N SER A 44 4.24 -1.26 -19.38
CA SER A 44 3.24 -0.98 -18.34
C SER A 44 1.90 -0.59 -18.98
N ASN A 45 0.83 -1.32 -18.66
CA ASN A 45 -0.54 -1.03 -19.12
C ASN A 45 -1.22 0.09 -18.31
N VAL A 46 -0.45 1.04 -17.78
CA VAL A 46 -0.95 2.13 -16.95
C VAL A 46 -1.26 3.32 -17.84
N TYR A 47 -2.48 3.85 -17.76
CA TYR A 47 -2.82 5.11 -18.38
C TYR A 47 -2.16 6.25 -17.62
N VAL A 48 -1.57 7.20 -18.35
CA VAL A 48 -0.82 8.31 -17.76
C VAL A 48 -1.56 9.60 -18.04
N ASP A 49 -1.75 10.40 -17.01
CA ASP A 49 -2.26 11.76 -17.11
C ASP A 49 -1.51 12.74 -16.21
N THR A 50 -1.74 14.02 -16.45
CA THR A 50 -1.14 15.12 -15.68
C THR A 50 -2.23 16.07 -15.22
N LEU A 51 -2.15 16.55 -13.97
CA LEU A 51 -3.04 17.57 -13.44
C LEU A 51 -2.24 18.74 -12.88
N VAL A 52 -2.59 19.94 -13.31
CA VAL A 52 -2.03 21.20 -12.82
C VAL A 52 -2.98 21.77 -11.78
N SER A 53 -2.49 22.03 -10.57
CA SER A 53 -3.31 22.67 -9.54
C SER A 53 -2.47 23.35 -8.45
N PRO A 54 -2.96 24.41 -7.77
CA PRO A 54 -2.17 25.10 -6.75
C PRO A 54 -1.99 24.29 -5.45
N SER A 55 -2.80 23.25 -5.21
CA SER A 55 -2.77 22.48 -3.96
C SER A 55 -2.93 20.98 -4.16
N PHE A 56 -2.31 20.19 -3.28
CA PHE A 56 -2.46 18.74 -3.25
C PHE A 56 -3.90 18.31 -2.97
N THR A 57 -4.59 18.98 -2.03
CA THR A 57 -6.00 18.74 -1.71
C THR A 57 -6.91 18.77 -2.92
N SER A 58 -6.76 19.79 -3.78
CA SER A 58 -7.60 19.95 -4.97
C SER A 58 -7.32 18.88 -6.02
N ILE A 59 -6.08 18.39 -6.12
CA ILE A 59 -5.72 17.27 -6.99
C ILE A 59 -6.35 15.98 -6.49
N VAL A 60 -6.23 15.70 -5.19
CA VAL A 60 -6.85 14.52 -4.59
C VAL A 60 -8.36 14.56 -4.84
N ALA A 61 -9.03 15.68 -4.55
CA ALA A 61 -10.45 15.85 -4.78
C ALA A 61 -10.86 15.57 -6.24
N GLN A 62 -10.07 16.03 -7.20
CA GLN A 62 -10.32 15.78 -8.62
C GLN A 62 -10.06 14.31 -8.99
N ALA A 63 -8.91 13.77 -8.59
CA ALA A 63 -8.45 12.42 -8.92
C ALA A 63 -9.42 11.35 -8.43
N ILE A 64 -9.94 11.46 -7.21
CA ILE A 64 -10.88 10.47 -6.66
C ILE A 64 -12.24 10.44 -7.37
N GLN A 65 -12.58 11.53 -8.08
CA GLN A 65 -13.81 11.63 -8.87
C GLN A 65 -13.62 11.21 -10.33
N LEU A 66 -12.39 10.97 -10.78
CA LEU A 66 -12.14 10.51 -12.14
C LEU A 66 -12.66 9.06 -12.30
N PRO A 67 -13.40 8.77 -13.39
CA PRO A 67 -13.81 7.41 -13.68
C PRO A 67 -12.60 6.54 -14.03
N GLY A 68 -12.71 5.23 -13.82
CA GLY A 68 -11.71 4.30 -14.30
C GLY A 68 -11.73 4.20 -15.82
N ILE A 69 -10.54 4.07 -16.42
CA ILE A 69 -10.34 4.09 -17.88
C ILE A 69 -11.02 2.95 -18.62
N SER A 70 -11.36 1.85 -17.93
CA SER A 70 -12.03 0.68 -18.52
C SER A 70 -13.56 0.74 -18.42
N GLY A 71 -14.12 1.88 -17.96
CA GLY A 71 -15.55 1.98 -17.63
C GLY A 71 -15.94 1.29 -16.32
N SER A 72 -14.97 0.72 -15.59
CA SER A 72 -15.15 0.25 -14.22
C SER A 72 -14.76 1.36 -13.24
N GLU A 73 -15.35 1.35 -12.05
CA GLU A 73 -14.96 2.29 -11.01
C GLU A 73 -13.54 2.00 -10.50
N ASN A 74 -12.82 3.06 -10.13
CA ASN A 74 -11.60 2.91 -9.35
C ASN A 74 -11.98 2.34 -7.98
N ASN A 75 -11.13 1.51 -7.39
CA ASN A 75 -11.37 0.91 -6.08
C ASN A 75 -10.19 1.05 -5.12
N LEU A 76 -9.07 1.59 -5.60
CA LEU A 76 -7.82 1.67 -4.87
C LEU A 76 -7.06 2.95 -5.24
N LEU A 77 -6.56 3.65 -4.23
CA LEU A 77 -5.62 4.75 -4.36
C LEU A 77 -4.26 4.33 -3.81
N LEU A 78 -3.21 4.64 -4.58
CA LEU A 78 -1.83 4.42 -4.18
C LEU A 78 -1.10 5.76 -4.18
N PHE A 79 -0.53 6.11 -3.03
CA PHE A 79 0.43 7.20 -2.91
C PHE A 79 1.81 6.66 -2.56
N GLU A 80 2.83 7.44 -2.86
CA GLU A 80 4.21 7.16 -2.45
C GLU A 80 4.74 8.33 -1.64
N PHE A 81 5.52 8.02 -0.61
CA PHE A 81 6.36 8.97 0.11
C PHE A 81 7.72 8.35 0.38
N HIS A 82 8.74 9.19 0.46
CA HIS A 82 10.08 8.72 0.80
C HIS A 82 10.26 8.71 2.32
N LYS A 83 10.72 7.59 2.88
CA LYS A 83 10.84 7.42 4.35
C LYS A 83 11.81 8.43 4.99
N ASN A 84 12.88 8.80 4.29
CA ASN A 84 13.87 9.77 4.79
C ASN A 84 13.46 11.23 4.52
N HIS A 85 12.46 11.44 3.65
CA HIS A 85 11.97 12.76 3.23
C HIS A 85 10.43 12.75 3.28
N PRO A 86 9.83 12.59 4.48
CA PRO A 86 8.39 12.38 4.63
C PRO A 86 7.57 13.67 4.56
N GLU A 87 8.12 14.80 4.09
CA GLU A 87 7.40 16.05 3.91
C GLU A 87 6.06 15.88 3.16
N HIS A 88 6.03 15.03 2.13
CA HIS A 88 4.83 14.73 1.36
C HIS A 88 3.85 13.78 2.07
N LEU A 89 4.31 13.02 3.07
CA LEU A 89 3.42 12.20 3.89
C LEU A 89 2.40 13.07 4.61
N LYS A 90 2.83 14.24 5.13
CA LYS A 90 1.93 15.15 5.81
C LYS A 90 0.79 15.62 4.90
N ASP A 91 1.07 15.96 3.64
CA ASP A 91 0.05 16.35 2.67
C ASP A 91 -0.99 15.23 2.46
N ILE A 92 -0.53 13.96 2.39
CA ILE A 92 -1.43 12.80 2.27
C ILE A 92 -2.30 12.66 3.53
N ILE A 93 -1.70 12.75 4.72
CA ILE A 93 -2.41 12.55 6.00
C ILE A 93 -3.38 13.71 6.30
N ASP A 94 -3.01 14.95 6.00
CA ASP A 94 -3.90 16.10 6.12
C ASP A 94 -5.15 15.95 5.25
N ASN A 95 -5.04 15.23 4.13
CA ASN A 95 -6.13 14.95 3.20
C ASN A 95 -6.76 13.57 3.42
N PHE A 96 -6.39 12.84 4.46
CA PHE A 96 -6.90 11.50 4.73
C PHE A 96 -8.43 11.47 4.83
N GLY A 97 -9.04 12.44 5.53
CA GLY A 97 -10.50 12.52 5.63
C GLY A 97 -11.22 12.71 4.29
N LEU A 98 -10.61 13.43 3.35
CA LEU A 98 -11.13 13.57 1.98
C LEU A 98 -10.99 12.25 1.22
N ILE A 99 -9.84 11.59 1.32
CA ILE A 99 -9.59 10.29 0.69
C ILE A 99 -10.60 9.23 1.17
N GLN A 100 -10.93 9.24 2.47
CA GLN A 100 -11.92 8.35 3.07
C GLN A 100 -13.38 8.64 2.69
N SER A 101 -13.66 9.78 2.06
CA SER A 101 -15.02 10.11 1.63
C SER A 101 -15.52 9.24 0.47
N VAL A 102 -14.61 8.51 -0.18
CA VAL A 102 -14.89 7.51 -1.21
C VAL A 102 -14.53 6.12 -0.69
N ASN A 103 -15.21 5.08 -1.17
CA ASN A 103 -15.03 3.70 -0.70
C ASN A 103 -13.78 3.00 -1.28
N PHE A 104 -12.70 3.76 -1.51
CA PHE A 104 -11.46 3.22 -2.08
C PHE A 104 -10.56 2.65 -1.00
N ASP A 105 -9.89 1.55 -1.31
CA ASP A 105 -8.76 1.07 -0.53
C ASP A 105 -7.60 2.06 -0.65
N LEU A 106 -6.87 2.27 0.44
CA LEU A 106 -5.72 3.17 0.47
C LEU A 106 -4.43 2.38 0.66
N ILE A 107 -3.52 2.57 -0.27
CA ILE A 107 -2.14 2.08 -0.19
C ILE A 107 -1.20 3.27 -0.08
N LEU A 108 -0.29 3.22 0.89
CA LEU A 108 0.86 4.12 0.95
C LEU A 108 2.14 3.31 0.79
N LEU A 109 2.94 3.63 -0.24
CA LEU A 109 4.28 3.08 -0.41
C LEU A 109 5.26 4.01 0.30
N GLY A 110 5.82 3.55 1.42
CA GLY A 110 6.98 4.16 2.05
C GLY A 110 8.24 3.64 1.38
N SER A 111 8.78 4.40 0.42
CA SER A 111 9.99 4.03 -0.31
C SER A 111 11.26 4.37 0.46
N SER A 112 12.31 3.61 0.18
CA SER A 112 13.63 3.74 0.78
C SER A 112 14.71 3.64 -0.27
N GLU A 113 15.91 4.12 0.05
CA GLU A 113 17.10 3.99 -0.80
C GLU A 113 17.47 2.52 -1.12
N LYS A 114 17.05 1.56 -0.28
CA LYS A 114 17.25 0.13 -0.53
C LYS A 114 16.41 -0.38 -1.72
N GLY A 115 15.37 0.36 -2.11
CA GLY A 115 14.42 -0.03 -3.14
C GLY A 115 13.76 -1.38 -2.85
N PHE A 116 13.50 -2.14 -3.91
CA PHE A 116 12.89 -3.48 -3.84
C PHE A 116 13.93 -4.62 -3.92
N GLY A 117 15.20 -4.33 -3.63
CA GLY A 117 16.29 -5.31 -3.62
C GLY A 117 16.28 -6.29 -4.80
N LEU A 118 16.39 -7.58 -4.47
CA LEU A 118 16.40 -8.68 -5.44
C LEU A 118 14.99 -9.21 -5.76
N LYS A 119 13.94 -8.64 -5.17
CA LYS A 119 12.52 -9.02 -5.39
C LYS A 119 12.27 -10.50 -5.12
N LYS A 120 12.82 -11.01 -4.02
CA LYS A 120 12.74 -12.42 -3.58
C LYS A 120 11.90 -12.63 -2.34
N GLN A 121 11.77 -11.63 -1.45
CA GLN A 121 11.08 -11.80 -0.18
C GLN A 121 10.04 -10.71 0.05
N VAL A 122 8.77 -11.11 0.10
CA VAL A 122 7.65 -10.26 0.52
C VAL A 122 7.22 -10.71 1.91
N HIS A 123 7.31 -9.82 2.90
CA HIS A 123 6.86 -10.08 4.25
C HIS A 123 5.50 -9.45 4.47
N VAL A 124 4.51 -10.21 4.97
CA VAL A 124 3.17 -9.71 5.31
C VAL A 124 2.96 -9.86 6.82
N TRP A 125 2.57 -8.77 7.48
CA TRP A 125 2.38 -8.75 8.94
C TRP A 125 0.91 -8.58 9.32
N ILE A 126 0.39 -9.52 10.10
CA ILE A 126 -0.98 -9.50 10.60
C ILE A 126 -0.94 -9.25 12.11
N THR A 127 -1.50 -8.13 12.55
CA THR A 127 -1.77 -7.82 13.96
C THR A 127 -3.25 -8.07 14.28
N PRO A 128 -3.67 -8.04 15.56
CA PRO A 128 -5.08 -8.16 15.92
C PRO A 128 -5.99 -7.08 15.30
N TYR A 129 -5.41 -5.96 14.85
CA TYR A 129 -6.15 -4.85 14.25
C TYR A 129 -6.25 -4.94 12.73
N ASP A 130 -5.56 -5.91 12.11
CA ASP A 130 -5.44 -6.02 10.67
C ASP A 130 -6.45 -6.95 10.03
N PHE A 131 -7.36 -7.57 10.78
CA PHE A 131 -8.29 -8.55 10.17
C PHE A 131 -9.10 -7.98 8.99
N GLN A 132 -9.46 -6.70 9.03
CA GLN A 132 -10.09 -6.01 7.89
C GLN A 132 -9.13 -5.84 6.70
N ASN A 133 -7.86 -5.54 6.98
CA ASN A 133 -6.84 -5.30 5.96
C ASN A 133 -6.23 -6.59 5.39
N ALA A 134 -6.25 -7.69 6.16
CA ALA A 134 -5.45 -8.88 5.93
C ALA A 134 -5.73 -9.51 4.56
N ASN A 135 -6.99 -9.57 4.14
CA ASN A 135 -7.37 -10.10 2.83
C ASN A 135 -6.73 -9.29 1.70
N LEU A 136 -6.80 -7.96 1.77
CA LEU A 136 -6.20 -7.08 0.78
C LEU A 136 -4.67 -7.17 0.80
N MET A 137 -4.05 -7.19 1.99
CA MET A 137 -2.59 -7.32 2.13
C MET A 137 -2.05 -8.59 1.48
N ILE A 138 -2.71 -9.71 1.74
CA ILE A 138 -2.36 -11.02 1.17
C ILE A 138 -2.61 -11.03 -0.34
N LEU A 139 -3.76 -10.51 -0.79
CA LEU A 139 -4.10 -10.42 -2.20
C LEU A 139 -3.05 -9.60 -2.96
N LEU A 140 -2.64 -8.45 -2.43
CA LEU A 140 -1.58 -7.62 -3.01
C LEU A 140 -0.26 -8.38 -3.11
N ALA A 141 0.12 -9.14 -2.08
CA ALA A 141 1.32 -9.97 -2.12
C ALA A 141 1.26 -11.01 -3.27
N TYR A 142 0.14 -11.71 -3.44
CA TYR A 142 -0.03 -12.66 -4.54
C TYR A 142 -0.08 -11.99 -5.92
N ILE A 143 -0.74 -10.83 -6.03
CA ILE A 143 -0.75 -10.04 -7.27
C ILE A 143 0.68 -9.66 -7.67
N LEU A 144 1.52 -9.24 -6.71
CA LEU A 144 2.92 -8.92 -6.96
C LEU A 144 3.67 -10.15 -7.50
N LEU A 145 3.55 -11.31 -6.86
CA LEU A 145 4.16 -12.57 -7.31
C LEU A 145 3.68 -13.01 -8.71
N GLY A 146 2.49 -12.57 -9.13
CA GLY A 146 1.99 -12.79 -10.49
C GLY A 146 2.74 -12.02 -11.58
N HIS A 147 3.64 -11.09 -11.22
CA HIS A 147 4.47 -10.34 -12.16
C HIS A 147 5.83 -11.00 -12.35
N LYS A 148 6.36 -11.02 -13.58
CA LYS A 148 7.66 -11.61 -13.94
C LYS A 148 8.84 -11.17 -13.06
N ASP A 149 8.85 -9.89 -12.65
CA ASP A 149 9.90 -9.33 -11.79
C ASP A 149 9.94 -9.98 -10.39
N TRP A 150 8.83 -10.59 -9.95
CA TRP A 150 8.64 -11.23 -8.64
C TRP A 150 8.34 -12.74 -8.76
N GLU A 151 8.51 -13.34 -9.95
CA GLU A 151 8.13 -14.75 -10.21
C GLU A 151 8.83 -15.75 -9.28
N LYS A 152 10.04 -15.39 -8.79
CA LYS A 152 10.84 -16.20 -7.86
C LYS A 152 10.71 -15.76 -6.41
N ALA A 153 9.79 -14.85 -6.11
CA ALA A 153 9.60 -14.33 -4.77
C ALA A 153 8.81 -15.31 -3.90
N THR A 154 9.08 -15.29 -2.60
CA THR A 154 8.30 -15.98 -1.59
C THR A 154 7.51 -14.97 -0.75
N ILE A 155 6.33 -15.37 -0.33
CA ILE A 155 5.52 -14.63 0.65
C ILE A 155 5.73 -15.29 2.01
N ASN A 156 6.18 -14.52 2.99
CA ASN A 156 6.29 -14.92 4.38
C ASN A 156 5.26 -14.17 5.21
N ILE A 157 4.36 -14.90 5.87
CA ILE A 157 3.27 -14.30 6.64
C ILE A 157 3.57 -14.46 8.11
N PHE A 158 3.56 -13.35 8.84
CA PHE A 158 3.81 -13.31 10.28
C PHE A 158 2.57 -12.80 10.99
N ALA A 159 2.11 -13.53 12.00
CA ALA A 159 1.01 -13.11 12.87
C ALA A 159 1.58 -12.76 14.25
N ILE A 160 1.50 -11.50 14.65
CA ILE A 160 2.06 -11.01 15.92
C ILE A 160 0.95 -10.68 16.92
N PHE A 161 0.89 -11.45 18.02
CA PHE A 161 -0.16 -11.32 19.03
C PHE A 161 0.40 -11.17 20.45
N PRO A 162 -0.29 -10.43 21.34
CA PRO A 162 0.05 -10.40 22.76
C PRO A 162 0.00 -11.81 23.37
N GLU A 163 0.95 -12.14 24.26
CA GLU A 163 1.02 -13.45 24.94
C GLU A 163 -0.29 -13.84 25.61
N GLU A 164 -0.96 -12.90 26.28
CA GLU A 164 -2.22 -13.14 27.00
C GLU A 164 -3.41 -13.44 26.08
N ALA A 165 -3.32 -13.06 24.80
CA ALA A 165 -4.41 -13.16 23.84
C ALA A 165 -4.10 -14.10 22.67
N VAL A 166 -2.90 -14.71 22.63
CA VAL A 166 -2.42 -15.44 21.46
C VAL A 166 -3.36 -16.57 21.03
N ASP A 167 -3.89 -17.35 21.96
CA ASP A 167 -4.78 -18.46 21.64
C ASP A 167 -6.11 -17.98 21.05
N LYS A 168 -6.67 -16.91 21.61
CA LYS A 168 -7.91 -16.30 21.13
C LYS A 168 -7.73 -15.68 19.74
N GLU A 169 -6.68 -14.90 19.54
CA GLU A 169 -6.43 -14.24 18.24
C GLU A 169 -6.00 -15.24 17.17
N ARG A 170 -5.27 -16.30 17.54
CA ARG A 170 -4.96 -17.44 16.65
C ARG A 170 -6.23 -18.17 16.23
N ALA A 171 -7.14 -18.46 17.16
CA ALA A 171 -8.41 -19.12 16.84
C ALA A 171 -9.22 -18.30 15.84
N LYS A 172 -9.38 -16.99 16.09
CA LYS A 172 -10.04 -16.08 15.14
C LYS A 172 -9.39 -16.08 13.76
N LEU A 173 -8.06 -16.01 13.70
CA LEU A 173 -7.35 -16.04 12.41
C LEU A 173 -7.60 -17.36 11.67
N PHE A 174 -7.62 -18.49 12.37
CA PHE A 174 -7.96 -19.77 11.77
C PHE A 174 -9.41 -19.86 11.32
N ASP A 175 -10.36 -19.26 12.05
CA ASP A 175 -11.75 -19.20 11.62
C ASP A 175 -11.89 -18.44 10.29
N LEU A 176 -11.17 -17.32 10.14
CA LEU A 176 -11.14 -16.55 8.90
C LEU A 176 -10.53 -17.36 7.73
N ILE A 177 -9.48 -18.13 8.00
CA ILE A 177 -8.83 -18.99 6.99
C ILE A 177 -9.74 -20.16 6.59
N ASN A 178 -10.25 -20.90 7.56
CA ASN A 178 -11.11 -22.07 7.34
C ASN A 178 -12.45 -21.66 6.73
N GLY A 179 -12.94 -20.46 7.04
CA GLY A 179 -14.10 -19.84 6.42
C GLY A 179 -13.87 -19.35 5.00
N GLY A 180 -12.65 -19.50 4.45
CA GLY A 180 -12.29 -19.10 3.09
C GLY A 180 -12.11 -17.58 2.90
N GLN A 181 -12.19 -16.81 3.97
CA GLN A 181 -12.09 -15.35 3.89
C GLN A 181 -10.63 -14.92 3.65
N LEU A 182 -9.65 -15.63 4.22
CA LEU A 182 -8.23 -15.43 3.98
C LEU A 182 -7.66 -16.51 3.04
N PRO A 183 -7.10 -16.16 1.87
CA PRO A 183 -6.68 -17.11 0.85
C PRO A 183 -5.26 -17.66 1.13
N ILE A 184 -5.05 -18.20 2.33
CA ILE A 184 -3.74 -18.73 2.78
C ILE A 184 -3.92 -20.00 3.59
N SER A 185 -2.89 -20.84 3.58
CA SER A 185 -2.84 -22.01 4.44
C SER A 185 -2.36 -21.62 5.84
N PRO A 186 -2.95 -22.19 6.92
CA PRO A 186 -2.47 -22.03 8.29
C PRO A 186 -0.99 -22.36 8.48
N GLN A 187 -0.47 -23.32 7.71
CA GLN A 187 0.91 -23.78 7.79
C GLN A 187 1.92 -22.73 7.26
N ASN A 188 1.46 -21.77 6.47
CA ASN A 188 2.30 -20.71 5.89
C ASN A 188 2.40 -19.47 6.80
N ILE A 189 1.82 -19.52 8.01
CA ILE A 189 1.81 -18.42 8.97
C ILE A 189 2.77 -18.75 10.11
N GLU A 190 3.75 -17.87 10.32
CA GLU A 190 4.57 -17.92 11.52
C GLU A 190 3.95 -17.05 12.62
N PHE A 191 3.59 -17.67 13.75
CA PHE A 191 3.06 -16.97 14.90
C PHE A 191 4.18 -16.46 15.80
N ILE A 192 4.08 -15.19 16.19
CA ILE A 192 5.03 -14.52 17.07
C ILE A 192 4.26 -13.95 18.25
N THR A 193 4.70 -14.29 19.46
CA THR A 193 4.18 -13.67 20.67
C THR A 193 4.98 -12.42 21.03
N LYS A 194 4.31 -11.44 21.62
CA LYS A 194 4.95 -10.26 22.19
C LYS A 194 4.39 -9.96 23.57
N GLN A 195 5.18 -9.27 24.39
CA GLN A 195 4.67 -8.61 25.59
C GLN A 195 3.75 -7.45 25.18
N ILE A 196 2.77 -7.11 26.04
CA ILE A 196 1.78 -6.06 25.75
C ILE A 196 2.46 -4.72 25.45
N GLU A 197 3.44 -4.34 26.28
CA GLU A 197 4.19 -3.08 26.17
C GLU A 197 5.17 -3.02 24.99
N THR A 198 5.49 -4.16 24.37
CA THR A 198 6.39 -4.17 23.22
C THR A 198 5.68 -3.65 21.98
N ASP A 199 6.19 -2.58 21.39
CA ASP A 199 5.73 -2.11 20.08
C ASP A 199 6.00 -3.19 19.00
N PRO A 200 4.98 -3.65 18.25
CA PRO A 200 5.15 -4.54 17.11
C PRO A 200 6.25 -4.12 16.13
N LYS A 201 6.44 -2.81 15.92
CA LYS A 201 7.43 -2.27 14.98
C LYS A 201 8.85 -2.74 15.27
N VAL A 202 9.21 -2.90 16.54
CA VAL A 202 10.54 -3.41 16.96
C VAL A 202 10.79 -4.82 16.42
N ILE A 203 9.77 -5.69 16.51
CA ILE A 203 9.86 -7.07 16.04
C ILE A 203 9.85 -7.11 14.52
N ILE A 204 9.00 -6.29 13.89
CA ILE A 204 8.92 -6.17 12.43
C ILE A 204 10.27 -5.76 11.83
N ASN A 205 10.92 -4.73 12.39
CA ASN A 205 12.21 -4.24 11.94
C ASN A 205 13.29 -5.33 12.00
N LYS A 206 13.36 -6.02 13.14
CA LYS A 206 14.36 -7.09 13.34
C LYS A 206 14.16 -8.24 12.37
N LYS A 207 12.92 -8.68 12.16
CA LYS A 207 12.61 -9.88 11.38
C LYS A 207 12.51 -9.63 9.87
N SER A 208 12.20 -8.40 9.46
CA SER A 208 12.05 -8.01 8.05
C SER A 208 13.24 -7.22 7.51
N LEU A 209 14.38 -7.25 8.19
CA LEU A 209 15.62 -6.56 7.79
C LEU A 209 16.03 -6.84 6.33
N ASN A 210 15.84 -8.08 5.89
CA ASN A 210 16.21 -8.57 4.56
C ASN A 210 15.00 -8.76 3.62
N ALA A 211 13.83 -8.25 3.99
CA ALA A 211 12.67 -8.27 3.12
C ALA A 211 12.86 -7.26 1.98
N ASP A 212 12.51 -7.65 0.76
CA ASP A 212 12.49 -6.75 -0.41
C ASP A 212 11.26 -5.85 -0.41
N LEU A 213 10.16 -6.31 0.22
CA LEU A 213 8.97 -5.52 0.50
C LEU A 213 8.33 -6.02 1.80
N THR A 214 7.95 -5.11 2.67
CA THR A 214 7.16 -5.41 3.87
C THR A 214 5.76 -4.83 3.71
N ILE A 215 4.70 -5.62 3.93
CA ILE A 215 3.31 -5.20 3.87
C ILE A 215 2.76 -5.20 5.29
N VAL A 216 2.24 -4.06 5.72
CA VAL A 216 1.65 -3.83 7.05
C VAL A 216 0.30 -3.15 6.90
N GLY A 217 -0.64 -3.45 7.78
CA GLY A 217 -1.92 -2.77 7.80
C GLY A 217 -1.88 -1.50 8.66
N PHE A 218 -2.83 -0.60 8.42
CA PHE A 218 -3.12 0.51 9.32
C PHE A 218 -4.63 0.78 9.40
N ILE A 219 -5.04 1.47 10.47
CA ILE A 219 -6.44 1.78 10.74
C ILE A 219 -6.66 3.27 10.93
N ASP A 220 -7.85 3.74 10.58
CA ASP A 220 -8.25 5.14 10.63
C ASP A 220 -8.01 5.78 11.98
N LYS A 221 -8.36 5.04 13.03
CA LYS A 221 -8.25 5.52 14.40
C LYS A 221 -6.78 5.82 14.74
N ALA A 222 -5.86 4.99 14.27
CA ALA A 222 -4.43 5.19 14.49
C ALA A 222 -3.93 6.44 13.74
N VAL A 223 -4.31 6.61 12.47
CA VAL A 223 -3.97 7.81 11.68
C VAL A 223 -4.58 9.08 12.28
N LYS A 224 -5.83 9.04 12.75
CA LYS A 224 -6.50 10.19 13.40
C LYS A 224 -5.84 10.61 14.71
N HIS A 225 -5.25 9.67 15.45
CA HIS A 225 -4.59 9.96 16.72
C HIS A 225 -3.11 10.31 16.59
N ARG A 226 -2.38 9.62 15.69
CA ARG A 226 -0.91 9.75 15.55
C ARG A 226 -0.47 10.51 14.30
N GLY A 227 -1.38 10.77 13.35
CA GLY A 227 -1.05 11.45 12.11
C GLY A 227 0.06 10.74 11.34
N SER A 228 1.08 11.50 10.95
CA SER A 228 2.24 10.98 10.20
C SER A 228 3.11 10.03 11.03
N ASP A 229 3.08 10.11 12.37
CA ASP A 229 3.90 9.25 13.25
C ASP A 229 3.47 7.78 13.17
N GLU A 230 2.26 7.51 12.68
CA GLU A 230 1.80 6.15 12.37
C GLU A 230 2.77 5.39 11.45
N PHE A 231 3.35 6.11 10.48
CA PHE A 231 4.16 5.54 9.40
C PHE A 231 5.68 5.64 9.65
N GLN A 232 6.07 6.05 10.86
CA GLN A 232 7.47 6.13 11.30
C GLN A 232 7.88 4.89 12.12
N GLY A 233 9.16 4.79 12.48
CA GLY A 233 9.68 3.72 13.34
C GLY A 233 9.95 2.41 12.60
N TYR A 234 10.12 2.45 11.29
CA TYR A 234 10.50 1.32 10.45
C TYR A 234 11.84 1.56 9.75
N ASP A 235 12.78 2.19 10.42
CA ASP A 235 13.98 2.78 9.81
C ASP A 235 14.98 1.73 9.31
N ASP A 236 14.95 0.53 9.89
CA ASP A 236 15.90 -0.54 9.59
C ASP A 236 15.55 -1.32 8.31
N ILE A 237 14.29 -1.32 7.90
CA ILE A 237 13.79 -2.14 6.79
C ILE A 237 13.66 -1.34 5.49
N GLY A 238 13.55 -2.05 4.37
CA GLY A 238 13.42 -1.45 3.04
C GLY A 238 12.05 -0.80 2.80
N ASN A 239 11.54 -1.00 1.59
CA ASN A 239 10.23 -0.48 1.19
C ASN A 239 9.10 -1.11 2.00
N ILE A 240 8.10 -0.29 2.34
CA ILE A 240 6.93 -0.71 3.09
C ILE A 240 5.67 -0.35 2.34
N LEU A 241 4.76 -1.30 2.19
CA LEU A 241 3.42 -1.10 1.66
C LEU A 241 2.46 -1.06 2.85
N TYR A 242 2.01 0.15 3.20
CA TYR A 242 0.96 0.34 4.19
C TYR A 242 -0.40 0.17 3.53
N VAL A 243 -1.24 -0.69 4.09
CA VAL A 243 -2.52 -1.08 3.48
C VAL A 243 -3.67 -0.75 4.42
N HIS A 244 -4.66 -0.07 3.89
CA HIS A 244 -5.93 0.18 4.53
C HIS A 244 -7.06 -0.21 3.57
N ALA A 245 -7.86 -1.20 3.95
CA ALA A 245 -9.03 -1.60 3.20
C ALA A 245 -10.24 -0.77 3.68
N SER A 246 -11.01 -0.19 2.75
CA SER A 246 -12.23 0.58 3.09
C SER A 246 -13.29 -0.30 3.77
N GLU A 247 -13.39 -1.54 3.29
CA GLU A 247 -14.22 -2.61 3.82
C GLU A 247 -13.46 -3.94 3.76
N SER A 248 -13.86 -4.92 4.60
CA SER A 248 -13.30 -6.27 4.53
C SER A 248 -13.58 -6.88 3.16
N LYS A 249 -12.55 -7.43 2.50
CA LYS A 249 -12.68 -8.00 1.16
C LYS A 249 -13.05 -9.47 1.24
N GLU A 250 -14.21 -9.87 0.72
CA GLU A 250 -14.49 -11.28 0.48
C GLU A 250 -13.81 -11.72 -0.82
N ILE A 251 -12.92 -12.70 -0.73
CA ILE A 251 -12.33 -13.34 -1.91
C ILE A 251 -13.20 -14.57 -2.19
N LYS A 252 -13.95 -14.52 -3.30
CA LYS A 252 -14.77 -15.64 -3.78
C LYS A 252 -13.99 -16.52 -4.75
#